data_AF-A0A1J1JL85-F1
#
_entry.id   AF-A0A1J1JL85-F1
#
_cell.length_a   1.000
_cell.length_b   1.000
_cell.length_c   1.000
_cell.angle_alpha   90.00
_cell.angle_beta   90.00
_cell.angle_gamma   90.00
#
_symmetry.space_group_name_H-M   'P 1'
#
loop_
_entity.id
_entity.type
_entity.pdbx_description
1 polymer ?
#
loop_
_entity_poly.entity_id
_entity_poly.type
_entity_poly.pdbx_seq_one_letter_code
_entity_poly.pdbx_strand_id
1 'polypeptide(L)'
;MEISQYPDDSKNWSDDDWCNFLNDLINRGLISQKEVCSLVLGHLNPSQVGTSIASKKTFQSQYPKRKCWEAVRKWHFDQSGKCIDCGTRLELQADHIIPRQELGDNADKLENMTLRCRRCNVIRRPSHTQGGLTDLTAETALMWLLFTKQPSTYQEFKDLCRNYGLTMADIRFQETWAMAKWLEREEKYCISDDSRY
;
A
#
# COMPACT_ATOMS: atom_id res chain seq x y z
N MET A 1 -21.43 -12.62 2.90
CA MET A 1 -21.31 -11.26 2.34
C MET A 1 -22.33 -11.21 1.23
N GLU A 2 -23.33 -10.35 1.33
CA GLU A 2 -24.23 -10.11 0.21
C GLU A 2 -23.49 -9.21 -0.78
N ILE A 3 -22.84 -9.82 -1.76
CA ILE A 3 -21.99 -9.14 -2.76
C ILE A 3 -22.75 -8.02 -3.49
N SER A 4 -24.06 -8.19 -3.68
CA SER A 4 -24.96 -7.23 -4.34
C SER A 4 -25.10 -5.89 -3.61
N GLN A 5 -24.58 -5.75 -2.38
CA GLN A 5 -24.69 -4.51 -1.61
C GLN A 5 -23.63 -3.46 -1.96
N TYR A 6 -22.55 -3.82 -2.66
CA TYR A 6 -21.45 -2.91 -2.95
C TYR A 6 -21.41 -2.43 -4.40
N PRO A 7 -20.99 -1.18 -4.66
CA PRO A 7 -20.72 -0.72 -6.02
C PRO A 7 -19.67 -1.56 -6.74
N ASP A 8 -19.80 -1.68 -8.07
CA ASP A 8 -18.95 -2.56 -8.85
C ASP A 8 -17.48 -2.13 -8.98
N ASP A 9 -17.23 -0.83 -8.87
CA ASP A 9 -15.90 -0.20 -8.95
C ASP A 9 -15.57 0.44 -7.59
N SER A 10 -14.37 0.15 -7.06
CA SER A 10 -13.90 0.67 -5.77
C SER A 10 -13.86 2.19 -5.72
N LYS A 11 -13.73 2.86 -6.87
CA LYS A 11 -13.77 4.32 -6.98
C LYS A 11 -15.10 4.93 -6.55
N ASN A 12 -16.17 4.15 -6.63
CA ASN A 12 -17.52 4.58 -6.29
C ASN A 12 -17.91 4.23 -4.85
N TRP A 13 -17.01 3.62 -4.07
CA TRP A 13 -17.26 3.27 -2.68
C TRP A 13 -17.19 4.52 -1.80
N SER A 14 -18.23 4.69 -0.99
CA SER A 14 -18.27 5.66 0.10
C SER A 14 -17.50 5.16 1.33
N ASP A 15 -17.26 6.05 2.30
CA ASP A 15 -16.65 5.66 3.59
C ASP A 15 -17.52 4.62 4.34
N ASP A 16 -18.85 4.68 4.17
CA ASP A 16 -19.77 3.70 4.76
C ASP A 16 -19.62 2.32 4.11
N ASP A 17 -19.41 2.25 2.79
CA ASP A 17 -19.13 0.98 2.09
C ASP A 17 -17.84 0.33 2.62
N TRP A 18 -16.79 1.12 2.80
CA TRP A 18 -15.52 0.66 3.38
C TRP A 18 -15.70 0.20 4.83
N CYS A 19 -16.47 0.93 5.64
CA CYS A 19 -16.77 0.57 7.03
C CYS A 19 -17.54 -0.76 7.10
N ASN A 20 -18.58 -0.92 6.27
CA ASN A 20 -19.38 -2.14 6.20
C ASN A 20 -18.53 -3.33 5.76
N PHE A 21 -17.69 -3.15 4.74
CA PHE A 21 -16.78 -4.20 4.29
C PHE A 21 -15.80 -4.63 5.38
N LEU A 22 -15.22 -3.69 6.12
CA LEU A 22 -14.36 -3.99 7.26
C LEU A 22 -15.10 -4.79 8.34
N ASN A 23 -16.32 -4.38 8.67
CA ASN A 23 -17.16 -5.10 9.63
C ASN A 23 -17.48 -6.52 9.15
N ASP A 24 -17.73 -6.71 7.85
CA ASP A 24 -17.95 -8.04 7.27
C ASP A 24 -16.70 -8.94 7.39
N LEU A 25 -15.50 -8.40 7.16
CA LEU A 25 -14.25 -9.15 7.36
C LEU A 25 -14.08 -9.56 8.83
N ILE A 26 -14.44 -8.68 9.76
CA ILE A 26 -14.36 -8.95 11.21
C ILE A 26 -15.39 -9.98 11.64
N ASN A 27 -16.65 -9.83 11.22
CA ASN A 27 -17.75 -10.72 11.58
C ASN A 27 -17.55 -12.16 11.07
N ARG A 28 -16.83 -12.32 9.94
CA ARG A 28 -16.43 -13.63 9.40
C ARG A 28 -15.22 -14.24 10.11
N GLY A 29 -14.64 -13.54 11.08
CA GLY A 29 -13.45 -13.99 11.80
C GLY A 29 -12.21 -14.09 10.92
N LEU A 30 -12.09 -13.26 9.87
CA LEU A 30 -10.86 -13.16 9.07
C LEU A 30 -9.79 -12.34 9.79
N ILE A 31 -10.23 -11.31 10.51
CA ILE A 31 -9.41 -10.39 11.28
C ILE A 31 -10.20 -9.90 12.49
N SER A 32 -9.52 -9.44 13.52
CA SER A 32 -10.12 -8.81 14.70
C SER A 32 -9.96 -7.30 14.68
N GLN A 33 -10.83 -6.59 15.41
CA GLN A 33 -10.66 -5.15 15.64
C GLN A 33 -9.28 -4.81 16.20
N LYS A 34 -8.74 -5.66 17.08
CA LYS A 34 -7.40 -5.47 17.65
C LYS A 34 -6.34 -5.50 16.56
N GLU A 35 -6.38 -6.45 15.63
CA GLU A 35 -5.42 -6.55 14.53
C GLU A 35 -5.52 -5.34 13.60
N VAL A 36 -6.73 -4.92 13.24
CA VAL A 36 -6.97 -3.73 12.42
C VAL A 36 -6.41 -2.47 13.09
N CYS A 37 -6.77 -2.22 14.36
CA CYS A 37 -6.27 -1.07 15.10
C CYS A 37 -4.74 -1.12 15.25
N SER A 38 -4.17 -2.30 15.51
CA SER A 38 -2.72 -2.47 15.66
C SER A 38 -1.99 -2.18 14.35
N LEU A 39 -2.54 -2.63 13.21
CA LEU A 39 -2.04 -2.34 11.87
C LEU A 39 -2.06 -0.82 11.60
N VAL A 40 -3.20 -0.17 11.84
CA VAL A 40 -3.36 1.28 11.63
C VAL A 40 -2.40 2.08 12.50
N LEU A 41 -2.29 1.77 13.79
CA LEU A 41 -1.36 2.43 14.71
C LEU A 41 0.11 2.24 14.26
N GLY A 42 0.46 1.05 13.81
CA GLY A 42 1.78 0.76 13.25
C GLY A 42 2.10 1.63 12.03
N HIS A 43 1.13 1.81 11.13
CA HIS A 43 1.29 2.61 9.91
C HIS A 43 1.11 4.12 10.12
N LEU A 44 0.53 4.56 11.24
CA LEU A 44 0.54 5.96 11.68
C LEU A 44 1.88 6.39 12.29
N ASN A 45 2.73 5.44 12.67
CA ASN A 45 4.03 5.74 13.23
C ASN A 45 4.89 6.55 12.22
N PRO A 46 5.46 7.70 12.62
CA PRO A 46 6.25 8.53 11.72
C PRO A 46 7.45 7.80 11.11
N SER A 47 7.89 8.29 9.95
CA SER A 47 9.01 7.71 9.21
C SER A 47 10.30 7.66 10.05
N GLN A 48 11.04 6.54 9.98
CA GLN A 48 12.27 6.32 10.75
C GLN A 48 13.50 7.05 10.16
N VAL A 49 13.44 8.38 10.09
CA VAL A 49 14.45 9.23 9.43
C VAL A 49 15.82 9.26 10.11
N GLY A 50 15.88 8.92 11.39
CA GLY A 50 17.17 8.72 12.07
C GLY A 50 17.99 7.61 11.40
N THR A 51 17.33 6.51 11.04
CA THR A 51 17.96 5.37 10.38
C THR A 51 18.04 5.58 8.87
N SER A 52 16.99 6.05 8.22
CA SER A 52 16.94 6.11 6.75
C SER A 52 17.64 7.34 6.14
N ILE A 53 17.84 8.41 6.91
CA ILE A 53 18.53 9.65 6.47
C ILE A 53 19.76 9.91 7.31
N ALA A 54 19.62 10.13 8.62
CA ALA A 54 20.71 10.66 9.45
C ALA A 54 21.92 9.69 9.59
N SER A 55 21.71 8.40 9.32
CA SER A 55 22.77 7.40 9.31
C SER A 55 23.59 7.37 8.00
N LYS A 56 23.07 7.93 6.90
CA LYS A 56 23.69 7.86 5.58
C LYS A 56 24.89 8.80 5.45
N LYS A 57 25.98 8.31 4.86
CA LYS A 57 27.24 9.06 4.71
C LYS A 57 27.11 10.31 3.86
N THR A 58 26.31 10.24 2.80
CA THR A 58 26.02 11.35 1.88
C THR A 58 25.33 12.52 2.58
N PHE A 59 24.39 12.25 3.51
CA PHE A 59 23.82 13.28 4.37
C PHE A 59 24.82 13.72 5.45
N GLN A 60 25.52 12.79 6.10
CA GLN A 60 26.48 13.11 7.17
C GLN A 60 27.60 14.04 6.73
N SER A 61 28.10 13.91 5.49
CA SER A 61 29.19 14.74 4.97
C SER A 61 28.82 16.22 4.80
N GLN A 62 27.53 16.55 4.84
CA GLN A 62 27.04 17.93 4.72
C GLN A 62 26.98 18.68 6.05
N TYR A 63 27.19 17.98 7.16
CA TYR A 63 27.07 18.56 8.50
C TYR A 63 28.33 18.30 9.33
N PRO A 64 28.59 19.15 10.34
CA PRO A 64 29.62 18.85 11.33
C PRO A 64 29.40 17.49 12.01
N LYS A 65 30.49 16.91 12.53
CA LYS A 65 30.47 15.62 13.22
C LYS A 65 29.37 15.60 14.29
N ARG A 66 28.51 14.58 14.25
CA ARG A 66 27.35 14.36 15.15
C ARG A 66 26.23 15.41 15.06
N LYS A 67 26.21 16.28 14.04
CA LYS A 67 25.15 17.29 13.85
C LYS A 67 24.08 16.92 12.80
N CYS A 68 24.30 15.88 11.99
CA CYS A 68 23.33 15.45 10.98
C CYS A 68 21.95 15.10 11.57
N TRP A 69 21.91 14.33 12.68
CA TRP A 69 20.63 14.01 13.33
C TRP A 69 19.87 15.24 13.82
N GLU A 70 20.57 16.24 14.34
CA GLU A 70 19.94 17.49 14.80
C GLU A 70 19.23 18.20 13.64
N ALA A 71 19.90 18.31 12.49
CA ALA A 71 19.33 18.89 11.28
C ALA A 71 18.15 18.07 10.73
N VAL A 72 18.30 16.75 10.62
CA VAL A 72 17.26 15.83 10.14
C VAL A 72 16.04 15.85 11.05
N ARG A 73 16.22 15.84 12.37
CA ARG A 73 15.13 15.90 13.34
C ARG A 73 14.37 17.22 13.21
N LYS A 74 15.08 18.35 13.11
CA LYS A 74 14.45 19.65 12.88
C LYS A 74 13.61 19.63 11.61
N TRP A 75 14.19 19.20 10.49
CA TRP A 75 13.46 19.04 9.22
C TRP A 75 12.21 18.18 9.40
N HIS A 76 12.32 17.02 10.06
CA HIS A 76 11.22 16.07 10.23
C HIS A 76 10.09 16.64 11.08
N PHE A 77 10.40 17.40 12.14
CA PHE A 77 9.40 18.03 13.01
C PHE A 77 8.70 19.21 12.32
N ASP A 78 9.38 19.88 11.38
CA ASP A 78 8.80 20.97 10.61
C ASP A 78 7.88 20.45 9.45
N GLN A 79 7.77 19.13 9.25
CA GLN A 79 6.88 18.56 8.22
C GLN A 79 5.41 18.55 8.66
N SER A 80 4.48 18.54 7.70
CA SER A 80 3.02 18.47 7.92
C SER A 80 2.53 17.15 8.54
N GLY A 81 3.38 16.12 8.52
CA GLY A 81 3.01 14.75 8.88
C GLY A 81 1.95 14.15 7.96
N LYS A 82 1.86 14.61 6.71
CA LYS A 82 0.98 14.09 5.65
C LYS A 82 1.77 13.85 4.37
N CYS A 83 1.31 12.91 3.56
CA CYS A 83 1.84 12.73 2.21
C CYS A 83 1.59 13.99 1.38
N ILE A 84 2.61 14.49 0.69
CA ILE A 84 2.51 15.67 -0.15
C ILE A 84 1.55 15.50 -1.34
N ASP A 85 1.36 14.27 -1.83
CA ASP A 85 0.56 14.01 -3.03
C ASP A 85 -0.92 13.71 -2.70
N CYS A 86 -1.20 12.90 -1.68
CA CYS A 86 -2.58 12.46 -1.36
C CYS A 86 -3.07 12.83 0.05
N GLY A 87 -2.26 13.47 0.88
CA GLY A 87 -2.68 13.97 2.19
C GLY A 87 -2.84 12.91 3.30
N THR A 88 -2.69 11.61 3.00
CA THR A 88 -2.77 10.56 4.03
C THR A 88 -1.68 10.71 5.10
N ARG A 89 -1.95 10.19 6.30
CA ARG A 89 -0.97 10.05 7.39
C ARG A 89 -0.37 8.65 7.49
N LEU A 90 -0.88 7.70 6.71
CA LEU A 90 -0.46 6.30 6.77
C LEU A 90 0.78 6.07 5.91
N GLU A 91 1.67 5.21 6.42
CA GLU A 91 2.87 4.73 5.72
C GLU A 91 3.77 5.84 5.16
N LEU A 92 3.96 6.91 5.93
CA LEU A 92 4.83 8.00 5.51
C LEU A 92 6.28 7.55 5.44
N GLN A 93 6.92 7.92 4.34
CA GLN A 93 8.32 7.71 4.03
C GLN A 93 8.95 9.05 3.69
N ALA A 94 10.19 9.24 4.10
CA ALA A 94 10.98 10.33 3.57
C ALA A 94 11.45 9.96 2.16
N ASP A 95 11.10 10.79 1.19
CA ASP A 95 11.38 10.57 -0.22
C ASP A 95 12.04 11.81 -0.82
N HIS A 96 12.80 11.60 -1.89
CA HIS A 96 13.42 12.70 -2.62
C HIS A 96 12.41 13.42 -3.50
N ILE A 97 12.42 14.75 -3.52
CA ILE A 97 11.62 15.55 -4.46
C ILE A 97 12.12 15.27 -5.87
N ILE A 98 13.41 15.47 -6.14
CA ILE A 98 14.08 15.03 -7.37
C ILE A 98 14.76 13.68 -7.10
N PRO A 99 14.39 12.60 -7.83
CA PRO A 99 14.90 11.26 -7.57
C PRO A 99 16.42 11.13 -7.66
N ARG A 100 16.97 10.17 -6.91
CA ARG A 100 18.40 9.84 -6.95
C ARG A 100 18.87 9.33 -8.32
N GLN A 101 17.96 8.76 -9.12
CA GLN A 101 18.24 8.36 -10.50
C GLN A 101 18.66 9.55 -11.38
N GLU A 102 18.21 10.76 -11.05
CA GLU A 102 18.49 11.97 -11.80
C GLU A 102 19.72 12.72 -11.25
N LEU A 103 19.84 12.82 -9.92
CA LEU A 103 20.90 13.64 -9.29
C LEU A 103 22.07 12.85 -8.69
N GLY A 104 21.99 11.51 -8.64
CA GLY A 104 22.93 10.69 -7.89
C GLY A 104 22.98 11.12 -6.41
N ASP A 105 24.17 11.09 -5.81
CA ASP A 105 24.36 11.46 -4.40
C ASP A 105 24.01 12.93 -4.11
N ASN A 106 23.94 13.80 -5.13
CA ASN A 106 23.48 15.18 -4.96
C ASN A 106 21.99 15.28 -4.60
N ALA A 107 21.22 14.19 -4.77
CA ALA A 107 19.84 14.11 -4.30
C ALA A 107 19.74 14.15 -2.77
N ASP A 108 20.76 13.65 -2.06
CA ASP A 108 20.73 13.42 -0.60
C ASP A 108 20.87 14.73 0.20
N LYS A 109 20.00 15.71 -0.02
CA LYS A 109 19.97 16.99 0.69
C LYS A 109 18.61 17.19 1.36
N LEU A 110 18.58 17.78 2.56
CA LEU A 110 17.32 17.95 3.31
C LEU A 110 16.30 18.82 2.56
N GLU A 111 16.76 19.82 1.82
CA GLU A 111 15.91 20.66 0.95
C GLU A 111 15.29 19.88 -0.22
N ASN A 112 15.87 18.72 -0.58
CA ASN A 112 15.33 17.82 -1.59
C ASN A 112 14.54 16.66 -0.95
N MET A 113 14.23 16.71 0.36
CA MET A 113 13.43 15.69 1.03
C MET A 113 12.00 16.18 1.27
N THR A 114 11.05 15.25 1.15
CA THR A 114 9.63 15.44 1.48
C THR A 114 9.05 14.19 2.13
N LEU A 115 7.79 14.25 2.60
CA LEU A 115 7.03 13.09 3.06
C LEU A 115 6.05 12.60 1.99
N ARG A 116 6.14 11.32 1.64
CA ARG A 116 5.18 10.62 0.78
C ARG A 116 4.74 9.32 1.41
N CYS A 117 3.49 8.92 1.18
CA CYS A 117 3.08 7.57 1.54
C CYS A 117 3.75 6.56 0.60
N ARG A 118 3.85 5.31 1.04
CA ARG A 118 4.42 4.21 0.25
C ARG A 118 3.82 4.12 -1.16
N ARG A 119 2.49 4.25 -1.30
CA ARG A 119 1.80 4.24 -2.61
C ARG A 119 2.30 5.35 -3.53
N CYS A 120 2.22 6.60 -3.08
CA CYS A 120 2.63 7.76 -3.88
C CYS A 120 4.13 7.75 -4.19
N ASN A 121 4.96 7.19 -3.32
CA ASN A 121 6.37 6.98 -3.60
C ASN A 121 6.58 5.91 -4.71
N VAL A 122 5.95 4.74 -4.59
CA VAL A 122 6.15 3.62 -5.51
C VAL A 122 5.80 3.97 -6.96
N ILE A 123 4.71 4.72 -7.19
CA ILE A 123 4.26 5.08 -8.55
C ILE A 123 5.23 6.01 -9.28
N ARG A 124 6.16 6.68 -8.58
CA ARG A 124 7.18 7.54 -9.18
C ARG A 124 8.37 6.76 -9.75
N ARG A 125 8.46 5.46 -9.47
CA ARG A 125 9.55 4.63 -9.97
C ARG A 125 9.42 4.52 -11.49
N PRO A 126 10.51 4.67 -12.26
CA PRO A 126 10.46 4.58 -13.73
C PRO A 126 9.84 3.29 -14.27
N SER A 127 9.95 2.19 -13.52
CA SER A 127 9.34 0.90 -13.86
C SER A 127 7.81 0.83 -13.69
N HIS A 128 7.19 1.85 -13.09
CA HIS A 128 5.76 1.89 -12.79
C HIS A 128 5.05 2.90 -13.70
N THR A 129 5.23 2.76 -15.02
CA THR A 129 4.70 3.68 -16.05
C THR A 129 3.17 3.80 -16.07
N GLN A 130 2.47 2.82 -15.51
CA GLN A 130 1.00 2.81 -15.35
C GLN A 130 0.58 2.97 -13.88
N GLY A 131 1.52 3.35 -13.00
CA GLY A 131 1.27 3.53 -11.58
C GLY A 131 0.30 4.69 -11.34
N GLY A 132 -0.66 4.49 -10.42
CA GLY A 132 -1.60 5.54 -10.01
C GLY A 132 -2.86 5.66 -10.86
N LEU A 133 -3.01 4.86 -11.93
CA LEU A 133 -4.25 4.79 -12.72
C LEU A 133 -5.41 4.12 -11.95
N THR A 134 -5.07 3.19 -11.06
CA THR A 134 -6.00 2.61 -10.08
C THR A 134 -6.00 3.43 -8.79
N ASP A 135 -7.18 3.49 -8.16
CA ASP A 135 -7.41 4.15 -6.87
C ASP A 135 -6.86 3.32 -5.70
N LEU A 136 -6.81 1.99 -5.83
CA LEU A 136 -6.18 1.09 -4.86
C LEU A 136 -4.74 0.74 -5.25
N THR A 137 -3.93 0.36 -4.26
CA THR A 137 -2.67 -0.35 -4.51
C THR A 137 -2.97 -1.74 -5.05
N ALA A 138 -2.00 -2.36 -5.74
CA ALA A 138 -2.21 -3.70 -6.31
C ALA A 138 -2.61 -4.73 -5.24
N GLU A 139 -1.92 -4.75 -4.10
CA GLU A 139 -2.21 -5.65 -2.97
C GLU A 139 -3.61 -5.44 -2.38
N THR A 140 -4.06 -4.19 -2.25
CA THR A 140 -5.42 -3.89 -1.78
C THR A 140 -6.47 -4.26 -2.82
N ALA A 141 -6.25 -3.95 -4.11
CA ALA A 141 -7.16 -4.31 -5.19
C ALA A 141 -7.35 -5.83 -5.32
N LEU A 142 -6.27 -6.59 -5.17
CA LEU A 142 -6.27 -8.05 -5.20
C LEU A 142 -7.18 -8.65 -4.13
N MET A 143 -7.07 -8.18 -2.89
CA MET A 143 -7.94 -8.63 -1.79
C MET A 143 -9.36 -8.11 -1.94
N TRP A 144 -9.53 -6.86 -2.37
CA TRP A 144 -10.84 -6.27 -2.60
C TRP A 144 -11.62 -7.07 -3.64
N LEU A 145 -11.02 -7.37 -4.81
CA LEU A 145 -11.64 -8.20 -5.84
C LEU A 145 -11.98 -9.60 -5.33
N LEU A 146 -11.04 -10.26 -4.63
CA LEU A 146 -11.26 -11.61 -4.12
C LEU A 146 -12.44 -11.67 -3.14
N PHE A 147 -12.50 -10.72 -2.20
CA PHE A 147 -13.52 -10.76 -1.15
C PHE A 147 -14.88 -10.22 -1.58
N THR A 148 -14.90 -9.22 -2.47
CA THR A 148 -16.15 -8.60 -2.94
C THR A 148 -16.75 -9.35 -4.11
N LYS A 149 -15.96 -9.89 -5.04
CA LYS A 149 -16.50 -10.60 -6.21
C LYS A 149 -16.60 -12.11 -6.01
N GLN A 150 -15.85 -12.67 -5.06
CA GLN A 150 -15.83 -14.10 -4.71
C GLN A 150 -15.84 -15.05 -5.93
N PRO A 151 -14.91 -14.86 -6.88
CA PRO A 151 -14.83 -15.72 -8.05
C PRO A 151 -14.65 -17.19 -7.64
N SER A 152 -15.34 -18.11 -8.32
CA SER A 152 -15.28 -19.53 -7.99
C SER A 152 -14.06 -20.23 -8.60
N THR A 153 -13.37 -19.57 -9.53
CA THR A 153 -12.16 -20.10 -10.19
C THR A 153 -11.02 -19.09 -10.21
N TYR A 154 -9.78 -19.58 -10.28
CA TYR A 154 -8.61 -18.73 -10.49
C TYR A 154 -8.70 -17.93 -11.80
N GLN A 155 -9.27 -18.51 -12.84
CA GLN A 155 -9.41 -17.90 -14.16
C GLN A 155 -10.28 -16.65 -14.09
N GLU A 156 -11.46 -16.78 -13.46
CA GLU A 156 -12.35 -15.66 -13.21
C GLU A 156 -11.66 -14.57 -12.35
N PHE A 157 -10.94 -14.96 -11.29
CA PHE A 157 -10.18 -14.02 -10.48
C PHE A 157 -9.12 -13.25 -11.28
N LYS A 158 -8.39 -13.96 -12.16
CA LYS A 158 -7.41 -13.34 -13.05
C LYS A 158 -8.07 -12.35 -14.00
N ASP A 159 -9.22 -12.70 -14.59
CA ASP A 159 -9.92 -11.83 -15.53
C ASP A 159 -10.43 -10.56 -14.82
N LEU A 160 -10.98 -10.71 -13.62
CA LEU A 160 -11.34 -9.58 -12.75
C LEU A 160 -10.14 -8.66 -12.48
N CYS A 161 -8.97 -9.21 -12.16
CA CYS A 161 -7.75 -8.44 -11.95
C CYS A 161 -7.33 -7.64 -13.19
N ARG A 162 -7.39 -8.26 -14.38
CA ARG A 162 -7.05 -7.59 -15.65
C ARG A 162 -8.05 -6.50 -15.99
N ASN A 163 -9.34 -6.76 -15.81
CA ASN A 163 -10.40 -5.79 -16.07
C ASN A 163 -10.33 -4.58 -15.12
N TYR A 164 -9.89 -4.79 -13.87
CA TYR A 164 -9.62 -3.70 -12.93
C TYR A 164 -8.41 -2.83 -13.34
N GLY A 165 -7.54 -3.33 -14.23
CA GLY A 165 -6.36 -2.61 -14.72
C GLY A 165 -5.04 -3.06 -14.08
N LEU A 166 -5.00 -4.22 -13.41
CA LEU A 166 -3.76 -4.77 -12.87
C LEU A 166 -2.88 -5.33 -14.01
N THR A 167 -1.69 -4.75 -14.21
CA THR A 167 -0.73 -5.09 -15.28
C THR A 167 0.44 -6.00 -14.87
N MET A 168 0.59 -6.35 -13.59
CA MET A 168 1.66 -7.22 -13.09
C MET A 168 1.61 -8.63 -13.70
N ALA A 169 2.70 -9.40 -13.55
CA ALA A 169 2.76 -10.78 -14.01
C ALA A 169 1.71 -11.67 -13.31
N ASP A 170 1.16 -12.64 -14.05
CA ASP A 170 0.12 -13.57 -13.57
C ASP A 170 0.52 -14.32 -12.29
N ILE A 171 1.83 -14.51 -12.06
CA ILE A 171 2.35 -15.15 -10.85
C ILE A 171 1.87 -14.44 -9.58
N ARG A 172 1.71 -13.11 -9.61
CA ARG A 172 1.16 -12.35 -8.47
C ARG A 172 -0.29 -12.72 -8.20
N PHE A 173 -1.08 -12.98 -9.23
CA PHE A 173 -2.47 -13.41 -9.07
C PHE A 173 -2.53 -14.83 -8.52
N GLN A 174 -1.59 -15.70 -8.91
CA GLN A 174 -1.47 -17.06 -8.37
C GLN A 174 -1.08 -17.04 -6.89
N GLU A 175 -0.09 -16.22 -6.52
CA GLU A 175 0.28 -15.98 -5.11
C GLU A 175 -0.93 -15.49 -4.30
N THR A 176 -1.72 -14.59 -4.88
CA THR A 176 -2.93 -14.06 -4.24
C THR A 176 -4.02 -15.12 -4.06
N TRP A 177 -4.17 -16.02 -5.03
CA TRP A 177 -5.13 -17.13 -4.97
C TRP A 177 -4.89 -18.07 -3.78
N ALA A 178 -3.69 -18.04 -3.17
CA ALA A 178 -3.42 -18.75 -1.93
C ALA A 178 -4.41 -18.38 -0.82
N MET A 179 -4.88 -17.12 -0.75
CA MET A 179 -5.90 -16.71 0.22
C MET A 179 -7.21 -17.47 0.03
N ALA A 180 -7.68 -17.63 -1.21
CA ALA A 180 -8.87 -18.43 -1.51
C ALA A 180 -8.68 -19.89 -1.05
N LYS A 181 -7.51 -20.47 -1.33
CA LYS A 181 -7.17 -21.84 -0.92
C LYS A 181 -7.07 -22.02 0.59
N TRP A 182 -6.57 -21.04 1.32
CA TRP A 182 -6.53 -21.09 2.79
C TRP A 182 -7.94 -21.05 3.38
N LEU A 183 -8.80 -20.19 2.82
CA LEU A 183 -10.18 -20.05 3.28
C LEU A 183 -11.07 -21.22 2.88
N GLU A 184 -10.83 -21.85 1.73
CA GLU A 184 -11.49 -23.09 1.33
C GLU A 184 -11.29 -24.20 2.36
N ARG A 185 -10.07 -24.35 2.89
CA ARG A 185 -9.75 -25.32 3.95
C ARG A 185 -10.46 -25.05 5.28
N GLU A 186 -10.92 -23.81 5.47
CA GLU A 186 -11.72 -23.39 6.61
C GLU A 186 -13.22 -23.33 6.29
N GLU A 187 -13.65 -23.82 5.12
CA GLU A 187 -15.04 -23.78 4.64
C GLU A 187 -15.59 -22.34 4.51
N LYS A 188 -14.70 -21.35 4.38
CA LYS A 188 -15.02 -19.91 4.26
C LYS A 188 -15.02 -19.38 2.83
N TYR A 189 -14.66 -20.23 1.87
CA TYR A 189 -14.58 -19.93 0.44
C TYR A 189 -14.90 -21.18 -0.38
N CYS A 190 -15.57 -21.02 -1.52
CA CYS A 190 -15.89 -22.12 -2.42
C CYS A 190 -15.05 -21.99 -3.69
N ILE A 191 -14.29 -23.03 -4.03
CA ILE A 191 -13.55 -23.12 -5.29
C ILE A 191 -14.15 -24.25 -6.10
N SER A 192 -14.46 -23.95 -7.36
CA SER A 192 -15.05 -24.91 -8.28
C SER A 192 -14.00 -25.91 -8.77
N ASP A 193 -14.43 -27.14 -9.06
CA ASP A 193 -13.57 -28.25 -9.51
C ASP A 193 -12.88 -27.96 -10.86
N ASP A 194 -13.41 -27.03 -11.65
CA ASP A 194 -12.81 -26.56 -12.92
C ASP A 194 -11.78 -25.43 -12.75
N SER A 195 -11.55 -24.96 -11.51
CA SER A 195 -10.47 -24.04 -11.21
C SER A 195 -9.13 -24.68 -11.55
N ARG A 196 -8.25 -23.91 -12.20
CA ARG A 196 -6.90 -24.40 -12.53
C ARG A 196 -6.09 -24.79 -11.28
N TYR A 197 -6.36 -24.12 -10.16
CA TYR A 197 -5.67 -24.28 -8.90
C TYR A 197 -6.65 -24.50 -7.77
#